data_AF-A0A4Y8CXU5-F1
#
_entry.id   AF-A0A4Y8CXU5-F1
#
_cell.length_a   1.000
_cell.length_b   1.000
_cell.length_c   1.000
_cell.angle_alpha   90.00
_cell.angle_beta   90.00
_cell.angle_gamma   90.00
#
_symmetry.space_group_name_H-M   'P 1'
#
loop_
_entity.id
_entity.type
_entity.pdbx_description
1 polymer ?
#
loop_
_entity_poly.entity_id
_entity_poly.type
_entity_poly.pdbx_seq_one_letter_code
_entity_poly.pdbx_strand_id
1 'polypeptide(L)'
;MMAHQIYAKRSVPGKGLGLIATVDIPRGTRIFSESALMLGPKLQGENLRTCLWKQWSTLSRRQREDYTSFGHVDPCTNDTARLCAIFTTNCLPLEGTYISEPGNTDRSQKRHKRGGLFPDACRINHACDRNAGAHWIESSQKIAVTALKDICKDEEITINNLGLNKPRRSRRASLQTNFGFDCSCGLCSLSSRESKNSDRQLSEVVKLSLFIFGRIAESRRTRPLRELREFDQLIRLHNEQETGIADVGRIYVDITERLLKYSDLARGKVFAERAISDFKIIYGSDCMEIQKWGYLLDNPTEYELFGHSKAWKTTIDEIPTALSPEKFEDWLWKRQRVSSVERIVDLRSRATFPPISHLPFSSNSDYYEINESSCSRARNHWCFLGEISHKTKFGKSSLAVKDVDGEEIKLAFETEEKGGELPPNKVELGYTVVIINAKPHKFPIGDKNYGGKIGVLHDDELCLKKRMVKEFVMDVRTNQPRWPSAKNVQCSGIAVGLVK
;
A
#
# COMPACT_ATOMS: atom_id res chain seq x y z
N MET A 1 -7.16 14.37 43.84
CA MET A 1 -6.15 14.64 42.79
C MET A 1 -6.90 14.97 41.51
N MET A 2 -6.77 16.18 40.97
CA MET A 2 -7.25 16.44 39.62
C MET A 2 -6.39 15.61 38.67
N ALA A 3 -7.01 14.75 37.86
CA ALA A 3 -6.28 14.03 36.82
C ALA A 3 -5.55 15.07 35.96
N HIS A 4 -4.22 14.99 35.86
CA HIS A 4 -3.48 15.82 34.92
C HIS A 4 -4.00 15.50 33.52
N GLN A 5 -4.65 16.48 32.90
CA GLN A 5 -5.22 16.30 31.57
C GLN A 5 -4.08 16.11 30.58
N ILE A 6 -4.03 14.95 29.91
CA ILE A 6 -2.93 14.49 29.03
C ILE A 6 -2.76 15.40 27.80
N TYR A 7 -3.80 16.16 27.44
CA TYR A 7 -3.80 17.09 26.31
C TYR A 7 -4.53 18.40 26.65
N ALA A 8 -4.28 19.44 25.86
CA ALA A 8 -4.99 20.71 25.92
C ALA A 8 -5.38 21.17 24.51
N LYS A 9 -6.55 21.79 24.37
CA LYS A 9 -6.97 22.48 23.14
C LYS A 9 -6.21 23.79 23.02
N ARG A 10 -5.40 23.97 21.97
CA ARG A 10 -4.63 25.21 21.71
C ARG A 10 -4.79 25.64 20.26
N SER A 11 -4.65 26.94 20.00
CA SER A 11 -4.56 27.43 18.63
C SER A 11 -3.24 26.99 18.01
N VAL A 12 -3.31 26.43 16.81
CA VAL A 12 -2.16 25.97 16.03
C VAL A 12 -2.07 26.84 14.77
N PRO A 13 -0.93 27.53 14.54
CA PRO A 13 -0.77 28.40 13.37
C PRO A 13 -1.12 27.71 12.06
N GLY A 14 -2.04 28.30 11.29
CA GLY A 14 -2.49 27.77 10.00
C GLY A 14 -3.39 26.54 10.06
N LYS A 15 -3.72 26.01 11.25
CA LYS A 15 -4.57 24.81 11.42
C LYS A 15 -5.78 25.00 12.35
N GLY A 16 -6.00 26.23 12.85
CA GLY A 16 -7.12 26.52 13.74
C GLY A 16 -6.87 26.01 15.16
N LEU A 17 -7.77 25.20 15.70
CA LEU A 17 -7.65 24.63 17.05
C LEU A 17 -7.20 23.16 16.94
N GLY A 18 -6.16 22.77 17.67
CA GLY A 18 -5.65 21.41 17.73
C GLY A 18 -5.48 20.92 19.16
N LEU A 19 -5.18 19.63 19.32
CA LEU A 19 -4.85 19.04 20.62
C LEU A 19 -3.33 18.97 20.78
N ILE A 20 -2.82 19.54 21.87
CA ILE A 20 -1.39 19.56 22.20
C ILE A 20 -1.16 18.72 23.45
N ALA A 21 -0.16 17.83 23.43
CA ALA A 21 0.23 17.04 24.58
C ALA A 21 0.73 17.95 25.72
N THR A 22 0.29 17.70 26.95
CA THR A 22 0.72 18.48 28.13
C THR A 22 1.81 17.77 28.95
N VAL A 23 2.03 16.50 28.63
CA VAL A 23 2.98 15.56 29.20
C VAL A 23 3.55 14.70 28.08
N ASP A 24 4.65 13.99 28.33
CA ASP A 24 5.11 12.95 27.41
C ASP A 24 4.11 11.78 27.40
N ILE A 25 3.71 11.33 26.22
CA ILE A 25 2.73 10.27 26.01
C ILE A 25 3.43 9.08 25.35
N PRO A 26 3.67 7.99 26.09
CA PRO A 26 4.25 6.78 25.51
C PRO A 26 3.35 6.17 24.44
N ARG A 27 3.96 5.53 23.45
CA ARG A 27 3.28 4.72 22.43
C ARG A 27 2.34 3.70 23.08
N GLY A 28 1.14 3.54 22.50
CA GLY A 28 0.09 2.65 22.99
C GLY A 28 -0.79 3.26 24.09
N THR A 29 -0.48 4.47 24.56
CA THR A 29 -1.34 5.15 25.55
C THR A 29 -2.67 5.57 24.92
N ARG A 30 -3.78 5.14 25.52
CA ARG A 30 -5.12 5.67 25.21
C ARG A 30 -5.20 7.09 25.77
N ILE A 31 -5.14 8.09 24.89
CA ILE A 31 -5.13 9.52 25.24
C ILE A 31 -6.48 9.90 25.84
N PHE A 32 -7.58 9.50 25.18
CA PHE A 32 -8.94 9.65 25.69
C PHE A 32 -9.91 8.73 24.92
N SER A 33 -11.15 8.64 25.44
CA SER A 33 -12.28 8.06 24.73
C SER A 33 -13.55 8.85 25.03
N GLU A 34 -14.37 9.09 24.01
CA GLU A 34 -15.57 9.93 24.12
C GLU A 34 -16.73 9.43 23.26
N SER A 35 -17.93 9.85 23.64
CA SER A 35 -19.17 9.56 22.90
C SER A 35 -19.40 10.57 21.79
N ALA A 36 -20.10 10.15 20.73
CA ALA A 36 -20.45 11.03 19.63
C ALA A 36 -21.42 12.14 20.05
N LEU A 37 -21.24 13.35 19.53
CA LEU A 37 -22.27 14.39 19.50
C LEU A 37 -23.37 14.02 18.51
N MET A 38 -22.97 13.56 17.33
CA MET A 38 -23.88 13.13 16.28
C MET A 38 -23.31 11.95 15.52
N LEU A 39 -24.19 11.08 15.06
CA LEU A 39 -23.84 9.96 14.20
C LEU A 39 -24.51 10.12 12.84
N GLY A 40 -23.80 9.72 11.79
CA GLY A 40 -24.34 9.67 10.45
C GLY A 40 -25.36 8.54 10.29
N PRO A 41 -26.00 8.47 9.11
CA PRO A 41 -26.97 7.44 8.78
C PRO A 41 -26.42 6.04 9.01
N LYS A 42 -27.27 5.16 9.53
CA LYS A 42 -26.87 3.77 9.75
C LYS A 42 -27.03 3.00 8.45
N LEU A 43 -28.18 3.12 7.77
CA LEU A 43 -28.48 2.29 6.61
C LEU A 43 -28.07 2.98 5.29
N GLN A 44 -27.72 2.17 4.29
CA GLN A 44 -27.49 2.65 2.93
C GLN A 44 -28.79 3.27 2.37
N GLY A 45 -28.67 4.44 1.74
CA GLY A 45 -29.81 5.16 1.17
C GLY A 45 -30.55 6.07 2.16
N GLU A 46 -30.25 6.02 3.47
CA GLU A 46 -30.78 6.99 4.42
C GLU A 46 -30.25 8.40 4.12
N ASN A 47 -31.15 9.39 4.25
CA ASN A 47 -30.82 10.77 3.99
C ASN A 47 -30.07 11.40 5.19
N LEU A 48 -28.84 11.86 4.95
CA LEU A 48 -28.00 12.54 5.96
C LEU A 48 -28.74 13.72 6.62
N ARG A 49 -29.44 14.54 5.85
CA ARG A 49 -30.15 15.73 6.33
C ARG A 49 -31.18 15.37 7.39
N THR A 50 -32.03 14.40 7.07
CA THR A 50 -33.09 13.93 7.98
C THR A 50 -32.50 13.29 9.24
N CYS A 51 -31.43 12.50 9.08
CA CYS A 51 -30.72 11.84 10.18
C CYS A 51 -30.14 12.85 11.18
N LEU A 52 -29.44 13.89 10.70
CA LEU A 52 -28.82 14.90 11.56
C LEU A 52 -29.88 15.81 12.20
N TRP A 53 -30.93 16.20 11.46
CA TRP A 53 -31.97 17.07 12.00
C TRP A 53 -32.73 16.42 13.17
N LYS A 54 -33.00 15.11 13.08
CA LYS A 54 -33.62 14.35 14.17
C LYS A 54 -32.76 14.32 15.43
N GLN A 55 -31.44 14.26 15.29
CA GLN A 55 -30.51 14.30 16.43
C GLN A 55 -30.32 15.74 16.95
N TRP A 56 -30.36 16.74 16.08
CA TRP A 56 -30.21 18.15 16.47
C TRP A 56 -31.23 18.59 17.51
N SER A 57 -32.49 18.16 17.37
CA SER A 57 -33.56 18.50 18.31
C SER A 57 -33.35 17.93 19.71
N THR A 58 -32.60 16.82 19.84
CA THR A 58 -32.33 16.17 21.13
C THR A 58 -31.07 16.67 21.82
N LEU A 59 -30.21 17.42 21.12
CA LEU A 59 -28.99 17.98 21.71
C LEU A 59 -29.30 19.08 22.75
N SER A 60 -28.56 19.06 23.85
CA SER A 60 -28.53 20.15 24.84
C SER A 60 -27.92 21.43 24.26
N ARG A 61 -28.16 22.57 24.91
CA ARG A 61 -27.58 23.86 24.49
C ARG A 61 -26.06 23.80 24.34
N ARG A 62 -25.36 23.22 25.31
CA ARG A 62 -23.90 23.07 25.28
C ARG A 62 -23.43 22.22 24.10
N GLN A 63 -24.09 21.10 23.83
CA GLN A 63 -23.75 20.24 22.68
C GLN A 63 -24.00 20.94 21.35
N ARG A 64 -25.03 21.79 21.25
CA ARG A 64 -25.28 22.61 20.06
C ARG A 64 -24.20 23.68 19.87
N GLU A 65 -23.76 24.33 20.94
CA GLU A 65 -22.64 25.28 20.94
C GLU A 65 -21.33 24.59 20.50
N ASP A 66 -21.03 23.41 21.05
CA ASP A 66 -19.87 22.61 20.64
C ASP A 66 -19.95 22.24 19.16
N TYR A 67 -21.11 21.77 18.69
CA TYR A 67 -21.33 21.40 17.28
C TYR A 67 -21.13 22.59 16.34
N THR A 68 -21.71 23.76 16.65
CA THR A 68 -21.64 24.94 15.77
C THR A 68 -20.28 25.64 15.78
N SER A 69 -19.42 25.30 16.74
CA SER A 69 -18.05 25.80 16.81
C SER A 69 -17.07 25.13 15.82
N PHE A 70 -17.48 24.03 15.17
CA PHE A 70 -16.68 23.40 14.11
C PHE A 70 -16.72 24.22 12.82
N GLY A 71 -15.59 24.26 12.11
CA GLY A 71 -15.51 24.87 10.78
C GLY A 71 -16.14 23.98 9.71
N HIS A 72 -16.45 24.54 8.54
CA HIS A 72 -16.89 23.79 7.37
C HIS A 72 -16.37 24.46 6.09
N VAL A 73 -16.22 23.67 5.03
CA VAL A 73 -15.74 24.18 3.72
C VAL A 73 -16.91 24.53 2.80
N ASP A 74 -18.03 23.80 2.89
CA ASP A 74 -19.13 23.95 1.95
C ASP A 74 -19.93 25.26 2.20
N PRO A 75 -20.35 25.98 1.14
CA PRO A 75 -21.23 27.12 1.27
C PRO A 75 -22.61 26.68 1.78
N CYS A 76 -23.15 27.44 2.73
CA CYS A 76 -24.39 27.09 3.42
C CYS A 76 -25.52 28.06 3.07
N THR A 77 -26.64 27.53 2.59
CA THR A 77 -27.82 28.32 2.20
C THR A 77 -28.90 28.40 3.28
N ASN A 78 -28.83 27.54 4.29
CA ASN A 78 -29.72 27.51 5.46
C ASN A 78 -29.07 26.73 6.61
N ASP A 79 -29.67 26.79 7.80
CA ASP A 79 -29.17 26.13 9.00
C ASP A 79 -29.00 24.62 8.82
N THR A 80 -29.95 23.96 8.15
CA THR A 80 -29.85 22.52 7.91
C THR A 80 -28.70 22.17 6.97
N ALA A 81 -28.46 22.98 5.93
CA ALA A 81 -27.29 22.83 5.06
C ALA A 81 -25.99 23.04 5.84
N ARG A 82 -25.97 24.01 6.77
CA ARG A 82 -24.84 24.23 7.69
C ARG A 82 -24.56 23.05 8.59
N LEU A 83 -25.59 22.41 9.15
CA LEU A 83 -25.42 21.19 9.94
C LEU A 83 -24.76 20.07 9.13
N CYS A 84 -25.23 19.84 7.90
CA CYS A 84 -24.65 18.82 7.01
C CYS A 84 -23.21 19.16 6.61
N ALA A 85 -22.91 20.43 6.32
CA ALA A 85 -21.56 20.88 5.94
C ALA A 85 -20.57 20.63 7.09
N ILE A 86 -20.91 21.05 8.31
CA ILE A 86 -20.09 20.79 9.51
C ILE A 86 -19.86 19.29 9.69
N PHE A 87 -20.92 18.48 9.59
CA PHE A 87 -20.79 17.03 9.75
C PHE A 87 -19.86 16.44 8.68
N THR A 88 -20.09 16.78 7.41
CA THR A 88 -19.34 16.23 6.28
C THR A 88 -17.86 16.57 6.35
N THR A 89 -17.53 17.80 6.74
CA THR A 89 -16.12 18.24 6.85
C THR A 89 -15.38 17.60 8.03
N ASN A 90 -16.05 17.35 9.16
CA ASN A 90 -15.35 17.00 10.41
C ASN A 90 -15.58 15.57 10.90
N CYS A 91 -16.59 14.86 10.40
CA CYS A 91 -16.90 13.54 10.93
C CYS A 91 -15.74 12.56 10.73
N LEU A 92 -15.50 11.73 11.74
CA LEU A 92 -14.55 10.64 11.68
C LEU A 92 -15.26 9.35 11.25
N PRO A 93 -14.61 8.51 10.42
CA PRO A 93 -15.17 7.23 10.02
C PRO A 93 -15.28 6.29 11.22
N LEU A 94 -16.43 5.63 11.36
CA LEU A 94 -16.64 4.59 12.35
C LEU A 94 -16.20 3.25 11.76
N GLU A 95 -14.89 3.08 11.62
CA GLU A 95 -14.33 1.81 11.13
C GLU A 95 -14.65 0.67 12.12
N GLY A 96 -15.21 -0.43 11.60
CA GLY A 96 -15.77 -1.53 12.41
C GLY A 96 -17.26 -1.75 12.17
N THR A 97 -18.01 -0.72 11.73
CA THR A 97 -19.41 -0.87 11.31
C THR A 97 -19.49 -1.33 9.86
N TYR A 98 -19.07 -2.55 9.56
CA TYR A 98 -19.44 -3.18 8.29
C TYR A 98 -20.87 -3.69 8.43
N ILE A 99 -21.82 -3.00 7.81
CA ILE A 99 -23.17 -3.53 7.65
C ILE A 99 -23.07 -4.62 6.60
N SER A 100 -23.10 -5.86 7.08
CA SER A 100 -23.33 -7.02 6.23
C SER A 100 -24.83 -7.26 6.28
N GLU A 101 -25.52 -7.13 5.14
CA GLU A 101 -26.90 -7.60 5.05
C GLU A 101 -26.91 -9.14 5.14
N PRO A 102 -27.80 -9.76 5.93
CA PRO A 102 -28.06 -11.18 5.81
C PRO A 102 -28.78 -11.44 4.48
N GLY A 103 -28.10 -12.07 3.52
CA GLY A 103 -28.75 -12.67 2.35
C GLY A 103 -28.32 -12.22 0.97
N ASN A 104 -27.29 -11.37 0.81
CA ASN A 104 -26.84 -10.94 -0.53
C ASN A 104 -25.41 -11.42 -0.83
N THR A 105 -25.29 -12.33 -1.80
CA THR A 105 -24.01 -12.96 -2.23
C THR A 105 -23.19 -12.10 -3.18
N ASP A 106 -23.69 -10.92 -3.58
CA ASP A 106 -22.97 -9.98 -4.43
C ASP A 106 -21.96 -9.15 -3.61
N ARG A 107 -20.69 -9.56 -3.63
CA ARG A 107 -19.58 -8.96 -2.87
C ARG A 107 -19.05 -7.66 -3.47
N SER A 108 -19.70 -7.11 -4.51
CA SER A 108 -19.33 -5.83 -5.14
C SER A 108 -19.84 -4.58 -4.40
N GLN A 109 -20.47 -4.72 -3.23
CA GLN A 109 -21.07 -3.57 -2.54
C GLN A 109 -20.04 -2.58 -1.98
N LYS A 110 -20.19 -1.31 -2.39
CA LYS A 110 -19.61 -0.13 -1.73
C LYS A 110 -20.04 -0.12 -0.26
N ARG A 111 -19.21 -0.68 0.62
CA ARG A 111 -19.43 -0.69 2.08
C ARG A 111 -19.64 0.75 2.57
N HIS A 112 -20.86 1.07 3.03
CA HIS A 112 -21.18 2.40 3.56
C HIS A 112 -20.41 2.65 4.84
N LYS A 113 -19.50 3.63 4.84
CA LYS A 113 -18.78 4.08 6.04
C LYS A 113 -19.68 5.07 6.79
N ARG A 114 -20.23 4.64 7.93
CA ARG A 114 -20.91 5.56 8.87
C ARG A 114 -19.86 6.51 9.46
N GLY A 115 -20.20 7.79 9.60
CA GLY A 115 -19.37 8.79 10.26
C GLY A 115 -19.92 9.17 11.63
N GLY A 116 -19.09 9.77 12.48
CA GLY A 116 -19.50 10.40 13.73
C GLY A 116 -18.79 11.72 13.96
N LEU A 117 -19.49 12.70 14.55
CA LEU A 117 -18.89 13.94 15.03
C LEU A 117 -18.66 13.84 16.54
N PHE A 118 -17.45 14.16 16.98
CA PHE A 118 -16.98 13.99 18.35
C PHE A 118 -16.38 15.30 18.88
N PRO A 119 -16.63 15.70 20.15
CA PRO A 119 -16.22 17.00 20.67
C PRO A 119 -14.72 17.32 20.53
N ASP A 120 -13.85 16.37 20.86
CA ASP A 120 -12.40 16.58 20.89
C ASP A 120 -11.68 15.83 19.76
N ALA A 121 -12.07 14.59 19.42
CA ALA A 121 -11.43 13.77 18.40
C ALA A 121 -11.55 14.39 17.00
N CYS A 122 -12.67 15.04 16.67
CA CYS A 122 -12.83 15.76 15.41
C CYS A 122 -12.05 17.08 15.34
N ARG A 123 -11.40 17.51 16.42
CA ARG A 123 -10.50 18.68 16.45
C ARG A 123 -9.03 18.31 16.29
N ILE A 124 -8.72 17.02 16.22
CA ILE A 124 -7.35 16.57 16.00
C ILE A 124 -6.96 16.91 14.56
N ASN A 125 -5.89 17.67 14.41
CA ASN A 125 -5.42 18.10 13.10
C ASN A 125 -4.81 16.96 12.28
N HIS A 126 -4.77 17.17 10.98
CA HIS A 126 -4.19 16.22 10.04
C HIS A 126 -2.66 16.29 10.02
N ALA A 127 -2.03 15.12 10.01
CA ALA A 127 -0.68 14.91 9.50
C ALA A 127 -0.64 13.62 8.66
N CYS A 128 0.11 13.63 7.56
CA CYS A 128 0.25 12.43 6.73
C CYS A 128 1.05 11.33 7.46
N ASP A 129 1.96 11.74 8.36
CA ASP A 129 2.83 10.97 9.27
C ASP A 129 2.34 11.03 10.73
N ARG A 130 1.01 10.95 10.90
CA ARG A 130 0.27 11.03 12.17
C ARG A 130 0.98 10.35 13.35
N ASN A 131 0.82 10.91 14.55
CA ASN A 131 1.31 10.32 15.80
C ASN A 131 0.23 9.62 16.64
N ALA A 132 -1.05 9.81 16.31
CA ALA A 132 -2.16 9.12 16.96
C ALA A 132 -3.12 8.46 15.94
N GLY A 133 -3.90 7.50 16.41
CA GLY A 133 -4.97 6.86 15.66
C GLY A 133 -6.31 7.02 16.39
N ALA A 134 -7.36 7.36 15.64
CA ALA A 134 -8.73 7.39 16.13
C ALA A 134 -9.46 6.13 15.64
N HIS A 135 -10.15 5.44 16.55
CA HIS A 135 -10.85 4.19 16.24
C HIS A 135 -12.14 4.08 17.02
N TRP A 136 -13.12 3.44 16.41
CA TRP A 136 -14.44 3.23 16.99
C TRP A 136 -14.49 1.91 17.77
N ILE A 137 -14.97 1.97 19.01
CA ILE A 137 -15.15 0.81 19.88
C ILE A 137 -16.65 0.48 19.92
N GLU A 138 -17.05 -0.54 19.17
CA GLU A 138 -18.46 -0.91 19.01
C GLU A 138 -19.12 -1.27 20.35
N SER A 139 -18.43 -2.00 21.23
CA SER A 139 -18.97 -2.45 22.53
C SER A 139 -19.36 -1.30 23.46
N SER A 140 -18.65 -0.17 23.38
CA SER A 140 -18.90 1.01 24.23
C SER A 140 -19.54 2.18 23.48
N GLN A 141 -19.71 2.06 22.16
CA GLN A 141 -20.19 3.13 21.28
C GLN A 141 -19.41 4.45 21.47
N LYS A 142 -18.08 4.34 21.54
CA LYS A 142 -17.17 5.49 21.72
C LYS A 142 -16.07 5.48 20.67
N ILE A 143 -15.58 6.67 20.36
CA ILE A 143 -14.28 6.79 19.69
C ILE A 143 -13.18 6.83 20.75
N ALA A 144 -12.06 6.21 20.47
CA ALA A 144 -10.86 6.29 21.28
C ALA A 144 -9.69 6.75 20.43
N VAL A 145 -8.84 7.57 21.05
CA VAL A 145 -7.63 8.12 20.44
C VAL A 145 -6.44 7.53 21.16
N THR A 146 -5.54 6.88 20.43
CA THR A 146 -4.38 6.18 21.00
C THR A 146 -3.10 6.60 20.30
N ALA A 147 -2.03 6.79 21.08
CA ALA A 147 -0.72 7.15 20.57
C ALA A 147 -0.10 5.98 19.78
N LEU A 148 0.29 6.23 18.54
CA LEU A 148 0.92 5.22 17.65
C LEU A 148 2.44 5.24 17.74
N LYS A 149 3.00 6.34 18.23
CA LYS A 149 4.41 6.55 18.57
C LYS A 149 4.48 7.36 19.87
N ASP A 150 5.65 7.49 20.45
CA ASP A 150 5.86 8.40 21.57
C ASP A 150 5.55 9.83 21.10
N ILE A 151 4.84 10.60 21.92
CA ILE A 151 4.48 12.00 21.65
C ILE A 151 5.09 12.82 22.78
N CYS A 152 5.98 13.75 22.44
CA CYS A 152 6.62 14.59 23.44
C CYS A 152 5.62 15.61 24.00
N LYS A 153 5.87 16.06 25.23
CA LYS A 153 5.19 17.24 25.77
C LYS A 153 5.30 18.42 24.79
N ASP A 154 4.21 19.17 24.67
CA ASP A 154 4.03 20.30 23.76
C ASP A 154 4.02 19.95 22.25
N GLU A 155 4.11 18.66 21.90
CA GLU A 155 3.87 18.18 20.53
C GLU A 155 2.36 18.15 20.20
N GLU A 156 2.02 18.46 18.95
CA GLU A 156 0.65 18.35 18.45
C GLU A 156 0.24 16.89 18.25
N ILE A 157 -0.89 16.49 18.82
CA ILE A 157 -1.52 15.20 18.54
C ILE A 157 -2.18 15.30 17.17
N THR A 158 -1.89 14.36 16.27
CA THR A 158 -2.34 14.38 14.88
C THR A 158 -2.88 13.02 14.43
N ILE A 159 -3.87 13.04 13.52
CA ILE A 159 -4.45 11.86 12.85
C ILE A 159 -4.32 12.00 11.33
N ASN A 160 -4.67 10.95 10.57
CA ASN A 160 -4.69 11.01 9.11
C ASN A 160 -6.12 10.92 8.57
N ASN A 161 -6.67 12.07 8.20
CA ASN A 161 -8.00 12.23 7.60
C ASN A 161 -8.18 11.63 6.18
N LEU A 162 -7.11 11.17 5.51
CA LEU A 162 -7.19 10.70 4.13
C LEU A 162 -7.37 9.18 3.99
N GLY A 163 -7.13 8.41 5.05
CA GLY A 163 -7.34 6.95 5.12
C GLY A 163 -6.47 6.08 4.19
N LEU A 164 -5.80 6.65 3.18
CA LEU A 164 -4.92 5.94 2.26
C LEU A 164 -3.62 6.70 2.03
N ASN A 165 -2.53 5.94 1.97
CA ASN A 165 -1.18 6.38 1.62
C ASN A 165 -1.10 6.77 0.14
N LYS A 166 -1.44 8.01 -0.20
CA LYS A 166 -1.36 8.53 -1.57
C LYS A 166 -0.05 9.30 -1.81
N PRO A 167 0.37 9.49 -3.07
CA PRO A 167 1.45 10.44 -3.41
C PRO A 167 1.17 11.86 -2.90
N ARG A 168 2.23 12.63 -2.63
CA ARG A 168 2.18 14.01 -2.10
C ARG A 168 1.20 14.89 -2.87
N ARG A 169 1.25 14.86 -4.20
CA ARG A 169 0.34 15.63 -5.06
C ARG A 169 -1.12 15.28 -4.79
N SER A 170 -1.44 13.98 -4.74
CA SER A 170 -2.80 13.50 -4.50
C SER A 170 -3.28 13.78 -3.07
N ARG A 171 -2.40 13.69 -2.07
CA ARG A 171 -2.72 14.07 -0.68
C ARG A 171 -3.05 15.55 -0.58
N ARG A 172 -2.18 16.43 -1.10
CA ARG A 172 -2.39 17.89 -1.09
C ARG A 172 -3.65 18.29 -1.85
N ALA A 173 -3.87 17.75 -3.04
CA ALA A 173 -5.10 18.00 -3.79
C ALA A 173 -6.35 17.57 -3.00
N SER A 174 -6.33 16.38 -2.38
CA SER A 174 -7.46 15.91 -1.55
C SER A 174 -7.69 16.80 -0.33
N LEU A 175 -6.63 17.27 0.34
CA LEU A 175 -6.73 18.15 1.50
C LEU A 175 -7.23 19.54 1.10
N GLN A 176 -6.76 20.08 -0.01
CA GLN A 176 -7.22 21.36 -0.51
C GLN A 176 -8.70 21.30 -0.91
N THR A 177 -9.14 20.25 -1.60
CA THR A 177 -10.54 20.09 -2.01
C THR A 177 -11.47 19.84 -0.83
N ASN A 178 -11.10 18.97 0.11
CA ASN A 178 -12.01 18.52 1.17
C ASN A 178 -11.93 19.33 2.46
N PHE A 179 -10.81 20.01 2.71
CA PHE A 179 -10.53 20.72 3.97
C PHE A 179 -9.99 22.14 3.77
N GLY A 180 -9.63 22.54 2.54
CA GLY A 180 -9.22 23.91 2.23
C GLY A 180 -7.83 24.31 2.72
N PHE A 181 -6.90 23.38 2.94
CA PHE A 181 -5.55 23.70 3.40
C PHE A 181 -4.43 22.89 2.73
N ASP A 182 -3.22 23.46 2.72
CA ASP A 182 -1.98 22.82 2.30
C ASP A 182 -1.24 22.17 3.47
N CYS A 183 -0.97 20.87 3.38
CA CYS A 183 -0.25 20.15 4.42
C CYS A 183 1.27 20.41 4.37
N SER A 184 1.83 20.71 5.55
CA SER A 184 3.25 20.97 5.82
C SER A 184 3.89 19.97 6.80
N CYS A 185 3.27 18.80 7.02
CA CYS A 185 3.84 17.74 7.85
C CYS A 185 5.18 17.20 7.32
N GLY A 186 5.90 16.37 8.09
CA GLY A 186 7.23 15.86 7.72
C GLY A 186 7.25 15.22 6.33
N LEU A 187 6.29 14.33 6.04
CA LEU A 187 6.14 13.72 4.72
C LEU A 187 5.82 14.71 3.59
N CYS A 188 5.05 15.77 3.87
CA CYS A 188 4.71 16.78 2.88
C CYS A 188 5.78 17.87 2.75
N SER A 189 6.78 17.90 3.64
CA SER A 189 7.88 18.87 3.66
C SER A 189 9.20 18.30 3.15
N LEU A 190 9.24 17.00 2.82
CA LEU A 190 10.37 16.34 2.15
C LEU A 190 10.83 17.10 0.90
N SER A 191 12.14 17.01 0.62
CA SER A 191 12.73 17.50 -0.63
C SER A 191 12.12 16.80 -1.84
N SER A 192 12.26 17.37 -3.05
CA SER A 192 11.71 16.77 -4.28
C SER A 192 12.18 15.33 -4.49
N ARG A 193 13.45 15.04 -4.22
CA ARG A 193 14.05 13.71 -4.38
C ARG A 193 13.51 12.70 -3.37
N GLU A 194 13.46 13.08 -2.09
CA GLU A 194 12.93 12.20 -1.03
C GLU A 194 11.42 11.97 -1.21
N SER A 195 10.68 13.01 -1.60
CA SER A 195 9.26 12.93 -1.89
C SER A 195 8.96 11.96 -3.03
N LYS A 196 9.78 11.92 -4.09
CA LYS A 196 9.61 10.94 -5.18
C LYS A 196 9.77 9.50 -4.69
N ASN A 197 10.78 9.24 -3.86
CA ASN A 197 11.01 7.90 -3.30
C ASN A 197 9.85 7.47 -2.38
N SER A 198 9.40 8.36 -1.49
CA SER A 198 8.25 8.10 -0.63
C SER A 198 6.98 7.89 -1.47
N ASP A 199 6.69 8.75 -2.44
CA ASP A 199 5.51 8.65 -3.30
C ASP A 199 5.49 7.33 -4.08
N ARG A 200 6.66 6.83 -4.51
CA ARG A 200 6.81 5.51 -5.12
C ARG A 200 6.44 4.41 -4.14
N GLN A 201 7.03 4.39 -2.94
CA GLN A 201 6.74 3.38 -1.92
C GLN A 201 5.26 3.37 -1.54
N LEU A 202 4.66 4.54 -1.28
CA LEU A 202 3.24 4.70 -0.97
C LEU A 202 2.34 4.22 -2.13
N SER A 203 2.72 4.51 -3.39
CA SER A 203 2.00 4.02 -4.56
C SER A 203 2.04 2.51 -4.68
N GLU A 204 3.18 1.88 -4.40
CA GLU A 204 3.31 0.42 -4.42
C GLU A 204 2.48 -0.23 -3.31
N VAL A 205 2.45 0.36 -2.10
CA VAL A 205 1.55 -0.07 -1.03
C VAL A 205 0.09 -0.05 -1.49
N VAL A 206 -0.38 1.06 -2.07
CA VAL A 206 -1.77 1.18 -2.52
C VAL A 206 -2.09 0.18 -3.62
N LYS A 207 -1.25 0.08 -4.66
CA LYS A 207 -1.46 -0.87 -5.76
C LYS A 207 -1.51 -2.31 -5.25
N LEU A 208 -0.59 -2.68 -4.37
CA LEU A 208 -0.49 -4.04 -3.82
C LEU A 208 -1.66 -4.35 -2.90
N SER A 209 -2.02 -3.44 -1.99
CA SER A 209 -3.20 -3.56 -1.13
C SER A 209 -4.48 -3.72 -1.95
N LEU A 210 -4.72 -2.83 -2.93
CA LEU A 210 -5.89 -2.93 -3.81
C LEU A 210 -5.93 -4.29 -4.52
N PHE A 211 -4.79 -4.74 -5.04
CA PHE A 211 -4.69 -6.03 -5.72
C PHE A 211 -5.03 -7.21 -4.78
N ILE A 212 -4.40 -7.27 -3.61
CA ILE A 212 -4.56 -8.36 -2.64
C ILE A 212 -6.00 -8.42 -2.12
N PHE A 213 -6.55 -7.27 -1.69
CA PHE A 213 -7.86 -7.21 -1.05
C PHE A 213 -9.04 -7.20 -2.03
N GLY A 214 -8.82 -6.81 -3.29
CA GLY A 214 -9.84 -6.87 -4.35
C GLY A 214 -9.84 -8.19 -5.15
N ARG A 215 -9.10 -9.21 -4.72
CA ARG A 215 -8.99 -10.50 -5.44
C ARG A 215 -10.33 -11.23 -5.48
N ILE A 216 -10.72 -11.69 -6.67
CA ILE A 216 -11.93 -12.51 -6.87
C ILE A 216 -11.77 -13.83 -6.11
N ALA A 217 -12.69 -14.10 -5.18
CA ALA A 217 -12.68 -15.30 -4.34
C ALA A 217 -12.73 -16.62 -5.15
N GLU A 218 -13.32 -16.58 -6.35
CA GLU A 218 -13.50 -17.71 -7.28
C GLU A 218 -12.35 -17.90 -8.29
N SER A 219 -11.21 -17.22 -8.11
CA SER A 219 -10.05 -17.41 -8.98
C SER A 219 -9.65 -18.89 -9.04
N ARG A 220 -9.85 -19.54 -10.20
CA ARG A 220 -9.59 -20.97 -10.47
C ARG A 220 -8.13 -21.42 -10.30
N ARG A 221 -7.22 -20.52 -9.89
CA ARG A 221 -5.78 -20.78 -9.72
C ARG A 221 -5.23 -20.06 -8.48
N THR A 222 -5.77 -20.35 -7.30
CA THR A 222 -5.15 -19.90 -6.04
C THR A 222 -3.72 -20.43 -5.96
N ARG A 223 -2.77 -19.53 -5.68
CA ARG A 223 -1.34 -19.84 -5.56
C ARG A 223 -0.91 -19.44 -4.15
N PRO A 224 -1.08 -20.32 -3.14
CA PRO A 224 -0.91 -19.96 -1.73
C PRO A 224 0.45 -19.29 -1.44
N LEU A 225 1.53 -19.81 -2.04
CA LEU A 225 2.87 -19.26 -1.86
C LEU A 225 3.02 -17.86 -2.46
N ARG A 226 2.37 -17.58 -3.58
CA ARG A 226 2.40 -16.25 -4.20
C ARG A 226 1.62 -15.26 -3.34
N GLU A 227 0.43 -15.64 -2.87
CA GLU A 227 -0.37 -14.83 -1.94
C GLU A 227 0.43 -14.46 -0.70
N LEU A 228 1.05 -15.44 -0.04
CA LEU A 228 1.86 -15.18 1.15
C LEU A 228 3.06 -14.26 0.86
N ARG A 229 3.71 -14.39 -0.31
CA ARG A 229 4.81 -13.50 -0.72
C ARG A 229 4.35 -12.08 -1.03
N GLU A 230 3.13 -11.92 -1.55
CA GLU A 230 2.53 -10.60 -1.78
C GLU A 230 2.22 -9.90 -0.45
N PHE A 231 1.72 -10.65 0.53
CA PHE A 231 1.58 -10.16 1.89
C PHE A 231 2.94 -9.84 2.55
N ASP A 232 3.98 -10.69 2.38
CA ASP A 232 5.35 -10.41 2.86
C ASP A 232 5.87 -9.08 2.31
N GLN A 233 5.72 -8.89 0.99
CA GLN A 233 6.09 -7.63 0.33
C GLN A 233 5.30 -6.45 0.90
N LEU A 234 3.99 -6.61 1.11
CA LEU A 234 3.15 -5.54 1.64
C LEU A 234 3.56 -5.13 3.06
N ILE A 235 3.85 -6.09 3.94
CA ILE A 235 4.32 -5.83 5.31
C ILE A 235 5.68 -5.14 5.31
N ARG A 236 6.62 -5.58 4.46
CA ARG A 236 7.93 -4.92 4.32
C ARG A 236 7.78 -3.46 3.90
N LEU A 237 6.94 -3.18 2.92
CA LEU A 237 6.68 -1.81 2.47
C LEU A 237 6.07 -0.92 3.57
N HIS A 238 5.18 -1.46 4.42
CA HIS A 238 4.65 -0.71 5.57
C HIS A 238 5.73 -0.45 6.63
N ASN A 239 6.53 -1.47 6.95
CA ASN A 239 7.62 -1.33 7.92
C ASN A 239 8.67 -0.31 7.49
N GLU A 240 9.00 -0.23 6.19
CA GLU A 240 9.93 0.77 5.64
C GLU A 240 9.42 2.20 5.75
N GLN A 241 8.10 2.42 5.77
CA GLN A 241 7.52 3.77 5.90
C GLN A 241 7.36 4.21 7.36
N GLU A 242 7.59 3.33 8.34
CA GLU A 242 7.25 3.55 9.76
C GLU A 242 5.78 4.01 9.95
N THR A 243 4.90 3.73 8.99
CA THR A 243 3.49 4.12 9.02
C THR A 243 2.60 2.87 9.12
N GLY A 244 1.60 2.93 10.00
CA GLY A 244 0.43 2.04 9.89
C GLY A 244 0.48 0.74 10.69
N ILE A 245 0.87 0.77 11.97
CA ILE A 245 0.69 -0.38 12.89
C ILE A 245 -0.78 -0.89 12.83
N ALA A 246 -1.76 0.01 12.69
CA ALA A 246 -3.18 -0.32 12.54
C ALA A 246 -3.50 -1.09 11.27
N ASP A 247 -2.88 -0.68 10.17
CA ASP A 247 -3.04 -1.30 8.88
C ASP A 247 -2.37 -2.68 8.89
N VAL A 248 -1.20 -2.80 9.54
CA VAL A 248 -0.45 -4.05 9.72
C VAL A 248 -1.23 -5.10 10.53
N GLY A 249 -1.84 -4.73 11.65
CA GLY A 249 -2.65 -5.66 12.45
C GLY A 249 -3.81 -6.27 11.64
N ARG A 250 -4.49 -5.46 10.82
CA ARG A 250 -5.54 -5.95 9.91
C ARG A 250 -4.98 -6.83 8.78
N ILE A 251 -3.82 -6.48 8.23
CA ILE A 251 -3.14 -7.33 7.24
C ILE A 251 -2.79 -8.71 7.84
N TYR A 252 -2.37 -8.77 9.10
CA TYR A 252 -2.10 -10.05 9.78
C TYR A 252 -3.35 -10.89 10.00
N VAL A 253 -4.49 -10.27 10.29
CA VAL A 253 -5.81 -10.95 10.28
C VAL A 253 -6.06 -11.57 8.92
N ASP A 254 -5.93 -10.78 7.85
CA ASP A 254 -6.14 -11.29 6.50
C ASP A 254 -5.22 -12.48 6.20
N ILE A 255 -3.92 -12.39 6.51
CA ILE A 255 -2.96 -13.48 6.34
C ILE A 255 -3.41 -14.73 7.12
N THR A 256 -3.82 -14.57 8.37
CA THR A 256 -4.30 -15.65 9.23
C THR A 256 -5.46 -16.39 8.58
N GLU A 257 -6.47 -15.66 8.11
CA GLU A 257 -7.63 -16.23 7.40
C GLU A 257 -7.22 -17.08 6.19
N ARG A 258 -6.25 -16.61 5.37
CA ARG A 258 -5.77 -17.37 4.21
C ARG A 258 -5.01 -18.62 4.67
N LEU A 259 -4.21 -18.54 5.73
CA LEU A 259 -3.47 -19.69 6.25
C LEU A 259 -4.39 -20.76 6.84
N LEU A 260 -5.42 -20.36 7.60
CA LEU A 260 -6.45 -21.27 8.11
C LEU A 260 -7.22 -21.94 6.97
N LYS A 261 -7.52 -21.21 5.90
CA LYS A 261 -8.10 -21.78 4.67
C LYS A 261 -7.24 -22.88 4.05
N TYR A 262 -5.91 -22.76 4.13
CA TYR A 262 -4.94 -23.74 3.63
C TYR A 262 -4.49 -24.77 4.69
N SER A 263 -5.15 -24.81 5.85
CA SER A 263 -4.85 -25.68 7.01
C SER A 263 -3.46 -25.46 7.66
N ASP A 264 -2.79 -24.31 7.46
CA ASP A 264 -1.48 -24.02 8.07
C ASP A 264 -1.67 -23.40 9.47
N LEU A 265 -2.01 -24.23 10.47
CA LEU A 265 -2.26 -23.78 11.84
C LEU A 265 -1.02 -23.17 12.50
N ALA A 266 0.17 -23.73 12.23
CA ALA A 266 1.42 -23.27 12.83
C ALA A 266 1.67 -21.78 12.50
N ARG A 267 1.64 -21.42 11.21
CA ARG A 267 1.83 -20.02 10.79
C ARG A 267 0.62 -19.17 11.10
N GLY A 268 -0.59 -19.71 10.94
CA GLY A 268 -1.84 -19.02 11.27
C GLY A 268 -1.82 -18.50 12.70
N LYS A 269 -1.37 -19.33 13.65
CA LYS A 269 -1.23 -18.94 15.05
C LYS A 269 -0.31 -17.74 15.25
N VAL A 270 0.91 -17.81 14.70
CA VAL A 270 1.91 -16.74 14.83
C VAL A 270 1.41 -15.41 14.25
N PHE A 271 0.72 -15.43 13.11
CA PHE A 271 0.17 -14.22 12.52
C PHE A 271 -1.01 -13.66 13.30
N ALA A 272 -1.90 -14.49 13.83
CA ALA A 272 -3.00 -14.01 14.67
C ALA A 272 -2.49 -13.43 16.00
N GLU A 273 -1.44 -14.01 16.60
CA GLU A 273 -0.79 -13.44 17.78
C GLU A 273 -0.18 -12.05 17.49
N ARG A 274 0.43 -11.85 16.32
CA ARG A 274 0.90 -10.52 15.86
C ARG A 274 -0.27 -9.55 15.70
N ALA A 275 -1.35 -9.97 15.06
CA ALA A 275 -2.56 -9.15 14.92
C ALA A 275 -3.12 -8.72 16.28
N ILE A 276 -3.22 -9.65 17.24
CA ILE A 276 -3.70 -9.39 18.60
C ILE A 276 -2.77 -8.39 19.30
N SER A 277 -1.45 -8.54 19.17
CA SER A 277 -0.48 -7.61 19.74
C SER A 277 -0.67 -6.19 19.19
N ASP A 278 -0.83 -6.05 17.88
CA ASP A 278 -1.06 -4.75 17.25
C ASP A 278 -2.42 -4.15 17.66
N PHE A 279 -3.48 -4.96 17.71
CA PHE A 279 -4.78 -4.51 18.19
C PHE A 279 -4.77 -4.09 19.67
N LYS A 280 -4.00 -4.76 20.53
CA LYS A 280 -3.83 -4.33 21.92
C LYS A 280 -3.19 -2.95 22.01
N ILE A 281 -2.17 -2.68 21.19
CA ILE A 281 -1.50 -1.38 21.15
C ILE A 281 -2.46 -0.29 20.67
N ILE A 282 -3.35 -0.60 19.73
CA ILE A 282 -4.12 0.42 19.02
C ILE A 282 -5.50 0.59 19.60
N TYR A 283 -6.20 -0.50 19.84
CA TYR A 283 -7.58 -0.55 20.29
C TYR A 283 -7.70 -0.78 21.80
N GLY A 284 -6.61 -1.10 22.49
CA GLY A 284 -6.63 -1.51 23.89
C GLY A 284 -7.08 -2.96 24.07
N SER A 285 -6.95 -3.48 25.29
CA SER A 285 -7.24 -4.89 25.62
C SER A 285 -8.73 -5.26 25.61
N ASP A 286 -9.62 -4.26 25.59
CA ASP A 286 -11.08 -4.37 25.63
C ASP A 286 -11.74 -4.46 24.24
N CYS A 287 -10.94 -4.51 23.16
CA CYS A 287 -11.47 -4.59 21.80
C CYS A 287 -11.97 -6.00 21.42
N MET A 288 -13.07 -6.06 20.67
CA MET A 288 -13.72 -7.33 20.32
C MET A 288 -12.87 -8.18 19.36
N GLU A 289 -12.04 -7.55 18.53
CA GLU A 289 -11.14 -8.25 17.62
C GLU A 289 -10.14 -9.14 18.36
N ILE A 290 -9.63 -8.69 19.52
CA ILE A 290 -8.73 -9.49 20.35
C ILE A 290 -9.46 -10.73 20.89
N GLN A 291 -10.71 -10.56 21.35
CA GLN A 291 -11.51 -11.67 21.85
C GLN A 291 -11.83 -12.68 20.74
N LYS A 292 -12.26 -12.18 19.57
CA LYS A 292 -12.56 -13.00 18.39
C LYS A 292 -11.34 -13.82 17.97
N TRP A 293 -10.20 -13.17 17.76
CA TRP A 293 -8.99 -13.86 17.29
C TRP A 293 -8.39 -14.76 18.36
N GLY A 294 -8.49 -14.40 19.64
CA GLY A 294 -8.15 -15.31 20.75
C GLY A 294 -8.99 -16.59 20.70
N TYR A 295 -10.31 -16.46 20.59
CA TYR A 295 -11.21 -17.61 20.49
C TYR A 295 -10.93 -18.50 19.27
N LEU A 296 -10.69 -17.90 18.09
CA LEU A 296 -10.40 -18.65 16.86
C LEU A 296 -9.02 -19.32 16.88
N LEU A 297 -8.06 -18.81 17.65
CA LEU A 297 -6.78 -19.49 17.88
C LEU A 297 -6.95 -20.76 18.70
N ASP A 298 -7.83 -20.72 19.71
CA ASP A 298 -8.14 -21.87 20.56
C ASP A 298 -9.05 -22.88 19.84
N ASN A 299 -9.91 -22.39 18.94
CA ASN A 299 -10.94 -23.18 18.24
C ASN A 299 -10.88 -22.94 16.71
N PRO A 300 -9.80 -23.33 16.01
CA PRO A 300 -9.61 -22.99 14.60
C PRO A 300 -10.66 -23.60 13.67
N THR A 301 -11.31 -24.69 14.06
CA THR A 301 -12.41 -25.33 13.32
C THR A 301 -13.69 -24.49 13.27
N GLU A 302 -13.85 -23.53 14.17
CA GLU A 302 -14.98 -22.60 14.19
C GLU A 302 -14.85 -21.49 13.13
N TYR A 303 -13.68 -21.34 12.52
CA TYR A 303 -13.52 -20.43 11.39
C TYR A 303 -14.15 -21.04 10.14
N GLU A 304 -15.16 -20.38 9.57
CA GLU A 304 -15.99 -20.86 8.45
C GLU A 304 -15.18 -21.46 7.28
N LEU A 305 -14.07 -20.81 6.89
CA LEU A 305 -13.26 -21.25 5.74
C LEU A 305 -12.13 -22.21 6.12
N PHE A 306 -12.03 -22.63 7.38
CA PHE A 306 -10.98 -23.52 7.84
C PHE A 306 -11.01 -24.85 7.07
N GLY A 307 -9.82 -25.34 6.68
CA GLY A 307 -9.71 -26.68 6.08
C GLY A 307 -10.21 -26.82 4.65
N HIS A 308 -10.66 -25.73 4.00
CA HIS A 308 -11.06 -25.72 2.58
C HIS A 308 -9.98 -26.31 1.64
N SER A 309 -8.71 -26.19 2.03
CA SER A 309 -7.59 -26.85 1.38
C SER A 309 -6.62 -27.39 2.42
N LYS A 310 -6.02 -28.55 2.12
CA LYS A 310 -4.97 -29.17 2.94
C LYS A 310 -3.56 -28.91 2.40
N ALA A 311 -3.42 -27.96 1.46
CA ALA A 311 -2.17 -27.71 0.74
C ALA A 311 -0.97 -27.45 1.66
N TRP A 312 -1.19 -26.83 2.83
CA TRP A 312 -0.17 -26.52 3.83
C TRP A 312 -0.57 -27.02 5.22
N LYS A 313 -1.21 -28.19 5.30
CA LYS A 313 -1.64 -28.75 6.58
C LYS A 313 -0.47 -28.82 7.56
N THR A 314 -0.60 -28.12 8.68
CA THR A 314 0.31 -28.17 9.84
C THR A 314 -0.49 -28.13 11.14
N THR A 315 0.13 -28.51 12.25
CA THR A 315 -0.42 -28.37 13.62
C THR A 315 0.37 -27.33 14.43
N ILE A 316 -0.17 -26.89 15.57
CA ILE A 316 0.44 -25.82 16.40
C ILE A 316 1.80 -26.24 16.97
N ASP A 317 2.00 -27.54 17.25
CA ASP A 317 3.26 -28.11 17.72
C ASP A 317 4.39 -28.08 16.68
N GLU A 318 4.08 -27.81 15.41
CA GLU A 318 5.07 -27.63 14.35
C GLU A 318 5.66 -26.21 14.28
N ILE A 319 5.33 -25.32 15.22
CA ILE A 319 5.96 -24.00 15.33
C ILE A 319 7.41 -24.18 15.83
N PRO A 320 8.44 -23.77 15.05
CA PRO A 320 9.82 -23.95 15.45
C PRO A 320 10.20 -23.09 16.66
N THR A 321 10.79 -23.70 17.69
CA THR A 321 11.20 -23.02 18.94
C THR A 321 12.70 -22.70 18.99
N ALA A 322 13.53 -23.38 18.21
CA ALA A 322 15.00 -23.28 18.25
C ALA A 322 15.64 -22.51 17.08
N LEU A 323 14.85 -21.73 16.32
CA LEU A 323 15.37 -20.93 15.21
C LEU A 323 15.84 -19.54 15.67
N SER A 324 16.96 -19.07 15.11
CA SER A 324 17.32 -17.65 15.19
C SER A 324 16.22 -16.78 14.58
N PRO A 325 16.02 -15.51 15.02
CA PRO A 325 14.95 -14.64 14.53
C PRO A 325 14.84 -14.54 13.00
N GLU A 326 15.97 -14.43 12.29
CA GLU A 326 16.00 -14.34 10.83
C GLU A 326 15.49 -15.63 10.15
N LYS A 327 15.94 -16.79 10.63
CA LYS A 327 15.48 -18.10 10.13
C LYS A 327 14.01 -18.36 10.47
N PHE A 328 13.54 -17.86 11.61
CA PHE A 328 12.13 -17.94 11.99
C PHE A 328 11.26 -17.12 11.02
N GLU A 329 11.67 -15.89 10.69
CA GLU A 329 10.99 -15.08 9.67
C GLU A 329 11.03 -15.75 8.28
N ASP A 330 12.15 -16.36 7.91
CA ASP A 330 12.23 -17.10 6.64
C ASP A 330 11.27 -18.30 6.60
N TRP A 331 11.14 -19.04 7.72
CA TRP A 331 10.13 -20.09 7.86
C TRP A 331 8.71 -19.53 7.80
N LEU A 332 8.42 -18.46 8.55
CA LEU A 332 7.10 -17.87 8.68
C LEU A 332 6.57 -17.42 7.31
N TRP A 333 7.41 -16.76 6.52
CA TRP A 333 7.07 -16.25 5.19
C TRP A 333 7.35 -17.24 4.05
N LYS A 334 7.78 -18.46 4.36
CA LYS A 334 8.24 -19.47 3.37
C LYS A 334 9.24 -18.87 2.37
N ARG A 335 10.17 -18.03 2.85
CA ARG A 335 11.26 -17.45 2.05
C ARG A 335 12.28 -18.56 1.80
N GLN A 336 12.16 -19.25 0.67
CA GLN A 336 13.23 -20.13 0.22
C GLN A 336 14.50 -19.30 -0.01
N ARG A 337 15.54 -19.55 0.78
CA ARG A 337 16.90 -19.17 0.39
C ARG A 337 17.28 -20.11 -0.74
N VAL A 338 17.39 -19.57 -1.94
CA VAL A 338 17.96 -20.33 -3.06
C VAL A 338 19.44 -20.55 -2.73
N SER A 339 19.75 -21.68 -2.11
CA SER A 339 21.12 -22.18 -2.03
C SER A 339 21.51 -22.58 -3.45
N SER A 340 22.41 -21.80 -4.06
CA SER A 340 22.89 -21.90 -5.45
C SER A 340 21.82 -21.77 -6.54
N VAL A 341 21.92 -20.71 -7.34
CA VAL A 341 21.19 -20.58 -8.61
C VAL A 341 21.88 -21.46 -9.65
N GLU A 342 21.56 -22.75 -9.65
CA GLU A 342 21.81 -23.63 -10.81
C GLU A 342 20.50 -23.91 -11.55
N ARG A 343 19.68 -22.88 -11.74
CA ARG A 343 18.66 -22.95 -12.79
C ARG A 343 19.29 -22.40 -14.06
N ILE A 344 19.58 -23.29 -15.01
CA ILE A 344 19.82 -22.91 -16.41
C ILE A 344 18.60 -22.10 -16.84
N VAL A 345 18.77 -20.79 -16.97
CA VAL A 345 17.75 -19.91 -17.52
C VAL A 345 17.86 -20.06 -19.03
N ASP A 346 16.81 -20.59 -19.67
CA ASP A 346 16.73 -20.57 -21.12
C ASP A 346 16.50 -19.13 -21.59
N LEU A 347 17.59 -18.46 -21.98
CA LEU A 347 17.56 -17.11 -22.54
C LEU A 347 16.80 -17.02 -23.88
N ARG A 348 16.47 -18.17 -24.49
CA ARG A 348 15.63 -18.23 -25.69
C ARG A 348 14.14 -18.31 -25.37
N SER A 349 13.77 -18.41 -24.09
CA SER A 349 12.37 -18.43 -23.65
C SER A 349 11.69 -17.13 -24.04
N ARG A 350 10.89 -17.14 -25.11
CA ARG A 350 10.13 -15.96 -25.56
C ARG A 350 9.04 -15.51 -24.58
N ALA A 351 8.66 -16.38 -23.64
CA ALA A 351 7.78 -16.01 -22.54
C ALA A 351 8.51 -15.23 -21.43
N THR A 352 9.81 -15.50 -21.23
CA THR A 352 10.63 -14.82 -20.22
C THR A 352 11.36 -13.61 -20.81
N PHE A 353 11.81 -13.71 -22.06
CA PHE A 353 12.53 -12.68 -22.82
C PHE A 353 11.78 -12.35 -24.13
N PRO A 354 10.58 -11.74 -24.02
CA PRO A 354 9.78 -11.41 -25.19
C PRO A 354 10.41 -10.27 -26.04
N PRO A 355 10.25 -10.31 -27.37
CA PRO A 355 10.47 -9.15 -28.24
C PRO A 355 9.43 -8.05 -27.98
N ILE A 356 9.63 -6.87 -28.56
CA ILE A 356 8.73 -5.71 -28.40
C ILE A 356 7.29 -6.03 -28.80
N SER A 357 7.11 -6.82 -29.86
CA SER A 357 5.82 -7.23 -30.43
C SER A 357 5.03 -8.15 -29.50
N HIS A 358 5.70 -8.84 -28.57
CA HIS A 358 5.10 -9.76 -27.61
C HIS A 358 5.18 -9.26 -26.17
N LEU A 359 5.60 -8.00 -25.93
CA LEU A 359 5.55 -7.45 -24.58
C LEU A 359 4.10 -7.42 -24.08
N PRO A 360 3.83 -7.96 -22.88
CA PRO A 360 2.47 -8.14 -22.44
C PRO A 360 1.85 -6.81 -21.99
N PHE A 361 0.70 -6.47 -22.58
CA PHE A 361 -0.18 -5.42 -22.09
C PHE A 361 -0.85 -5.86 -20.77
N SER A 362 -1.23 -4.90 -19.92
CA SER A 362 -1.89 -5.18 -18.64
C SER A 362 -3.24 -5.91 -18.76
N SER A 363 -3.84 -5.89 -19.96
CA SER A 363 -5.06 -6.64 -20.30
C SER A 363 -4.81 -8.11 -20.63
N ASN A 364 -3.57 -8.54 -20.83
CA ASN A 364 -3.24 -9.91 -21.18
C ASN A 364 -3.35 -10.82 -19.94
N SER A 365 -4.37 -11.69 -19.91
CA SER A 365 -4.69 -12.56 -18.78
C SER A 365 -3.72 -13.72 -18.56
N ASP A 366 -2.85 -14.03 -19.54
CA ASP A 366 -1.79 -15.03 -19.37
C ASP A 366 -0.64 -14.48 -18.53
N TYR A 367 -0.33 -13.19 -18.70
CA TYR A 367 0.74 -12.49 -18.01
C TYR A 367 0.28 -11.75 -16.77
N TYR A 368 -0.97 -11.28 -16.75
CA TYR A 368 -1.52 -10.50 -15.66
C TYR A 368 -2.73 -11.19 -15.03
N GLU A 369 -2.83 -11.04 -13.72
CA GLU A 369 -4.05 -11.29 -12.99
C GLU A 369 -4.72 -9.95 -12.76
N ILE A 370 -6.01 -9.86 -13.08
CA ILE A 370 -6.83 -8.66 -12.89
C ILE A 370 -7.83 -8.97 -11.79
N ASN A 371 -8.00 -8.04 -10.86
CA ASN A 371 -8.93 -8.17 -9.75
C ASN A 371 -10.26 -7.41 -10.05
N GLU A 372 -11.23 -7.45 -9.13
CA GLU A 372 -12.56 -6.81 -9.34
C GLU A 372 -12.46 -5.30 -9.49
N SER A 373 -11.43 -4.68 -8.92
CA SER A 373 -11.14 -3.26 -9.04
C SER A 373 -10.35 -2.89 -10.31
N SER A 374 -10.27 -3.80 -11.29
CA SER A 374 -9.46 -3.62 -12.52
C SER A 374 -7.97 -3.38 -12.28
N CYS A 375 -7.47 -3.72 -11.09
CA CYS A 375 -6.04 -3.67 -10.78
C CYS A 375 -5.36 -4.92 -11.33
N SER A 376 -4.24 -4.73 -12.03
CA SER A 376 -3.48 -5.83 -12.64
C SER A 376 -2.17 -6.08 -11.91
N ARG A 377 -1.78 -7.35 -11.79
CA ARG A 377 -0.47 -7.76 -11.30
C ARG A 377 0.10 -8.89 -12.13
N ALA A 378 1.37 -8.76 -12.50
CA ALA A 378 2.10 -9.76 -13.25
C ALA A 378 2.07 -11.12 -12.52
N ARG A 379 1.66 -12.18 -13.22
CA ARG A 379 1.65 -13.58 -12.78
C ARG A 379 3.05 -14.16 -12.74
N ASN A 380 3.86 -13.79 -13.72
CA ASN A 380 5.25 -14.16 -13.90
C ASN A 380 6.03 -12.89 -14.26
N HIS A 381 7.32 -12.85 -13.94
CA HIS A 381 8.19 -11.78 -14.41
C HIS A 381 8.75 -12.11 -15.79
N TRP A 382 8.86 -11.09 -16.64
CA TRP A 382 9.58 -11.15 -17.92
C TRP A 382 10.65 -10.06 -17.94
N CYS A 383 11.53 -10.13 -18.93
CA CYS A 383 12.63 -9.20 -19.08
C CYS A 383 12.84 -8.87 -20.54
N PHE A 384 12.73 -7.59 -20.88
CA PHE A 384 13.13 -7.13 -22.21
C PHE A 384 14.65 -7.04 -22.28
N LEU A 385 15.24 -7.56 -23.36
CA LEU A 385 16.65 -7.45 -23.68
C LEU A 385 16.79 -6.64 -24.95
N GLY A 386 17.57 -5.56 -24.90
CA GLY A 386 17.83 -4.71 -26.05
C GLY A 386 19.31 -4.38 -26.21
N GLU A 387 19.93 -4.75 -27.33
CA GLU A 387 21.31 -4.36 -27.66
C GLU A 387 21.35 -2.89 -28.11
N ILE A 388 22.17 -2.05 -27.49
CA ILE A 388 22.32 -0.65 -27.85
C ILE A 388 22.94 -0.54 -29.24
N SER A 389 22.16 -0.06 -30.21
CA SER A 389 22.61 0.17 -31.59
C SER A 389 22.99 1.62 -31.85
N HIS A 390 22.35 2.58 -31.19
CA HIS A 390 22.68 4.01 -31.30
C HIS A 390 22.38 4.78 -30.01
N LYS A 391 23.23 5.75 -29.65
CA LYS A 391 23.06 6.57 -28.42
C LYS A 391 22.21 7.83 -28.61
N THR A 392 22.07 8.33 -29.84
CA THR A 392 21.48 9.66 -30.10
C THR A 392 20.46 9.67 -31.23
N LYS A 393 20.20 8.53 -31.89
CA LYS A 393 19.29 8.41 -33.05
C LYS A 393 17.89 8.98 -32.78
N PHE A 394 17.38 8.81 -31.57
CA PHE A 394 16.05 9.27 -31.17
C PHE A 394 16.07 10.51 -30.24
N GLY A 395 17.22 11.17 -30.10
CA GLY A 395 17.44 12.31 -29.20
C GLY A 395 18.33 11.96 -28.00
N LYS A 396 18.70 12.99 -27.22
CA LYS A 396 19.64 12.86 -26.07
C LYS A 396 19.07 12.08 -24.88
N SER A 397 17.76 11.86 -24.86
CA SER A 397 17.03 11.20 -23.77
C SER A 397 16.50 9.82 -24.18
N SER A 398 17.14 9.20 -25.16
CA SER A 398 16.68 7.93 -25.70
C SER A 398 17.84 7.13 -26.30
N LEU A 399 17.72 5.81 -26.27
CA LEU A 399 18.60 4.89 -26.97
C LEU A 399 17.82 4.22 -28.10
N ALA A 400 18.52 3.91 -29.19
CA ALA A 400 18.06 2.89 -30.13
C ALA A 400 18.58 1.54 -29.66
N VAL A 401 17.68 0.58 -29.48
CA VAL A 401 18.02 -0.77 -29.03
C VAL A 401 17.42 -1.79 -29.99
N LYS A 402 18.17 -2.84 -30.32
CA LYS A 402 17.67 -4.00 -31.07
C LYS A 402 17.19 -5.06 -30.10
N ASP A 403 15.94 -5.47 -30.24
CA ASP A 403 15.40 -6.54 -29.42
C ASP A 403 15.90 -7.94 -29.86
N VAL A 404 15.36 -8.99 -29.24
CA VAL A 404 15.72 -10.39 -29.52
C VAL A 404 15.32 -10.88 -30.91
N ASP A 405 14.48 -10.15 -31.65
CA ASP A 405 14.17 -10.40 -33.08
C ASP A 405 14.99 -9.50 -34.01
N GLY A 406 15.86 -8.66 -33.45
CA GLY A 406 16.67 -7.69 -34.19
C GLY A 406 15.87 -6.43 -34.58
N GLU A 407 14.64 -6.26 -34.11
CA GLU A 407 13.84 -5.06 -34.37
C GLU A 407 14.43 -3.89 -33.59
N GLU A 408 14.76 -2.80 -34.31
CA GLU A 408 15.30 -1.61 -33.67
C GLU A 408 14.19 -0.69 -33.16
N ILE A 409 14.18 -0.47 -31.84
CA ILE A 409 13.16 0.31 -31.16
C ILE A 409 13.72 1.48 -30.39
N LYS A 410 12.84 2.45 -30.09
CA LYS A 410 13.13 3.55 -29.19
C LYS A 410 12.94 3.12 -27.73
N LEU A 411 14.01 3.21 -26.95
CA LEU A 411 13.97 3.21 -25.50
C LEU A 411 14.11 4.66 -25.01
N ALA A 412 13.06 5.25 -24.47
CA ALA A 412 13.06 6.62 -23.97
C ALA A 412 13.15 6.67 -22.43
N PHE A 413 13.86 7.67 -21.90
CA PHE A 413 13.95 7.95 -20.48
C PHE A 413 13.15 9.20 -20.14
N GLU A 414 12.05 9.02 -19.41
CA GLU A 414 11.24 10.09 -18.83
C GLU A 414 11.57 10.26 -17.34
N THR A 415 12.86 10.17 -17.04
CA THR A 415 13.43 10.45 -15.73
C THR A 415 13.84 11.92 -15.62
N GLU A 416 14.14 12.43 -14.42
CA GLU A 416 14.54 13.82 -14.18
C GLU A 416 15.81 14.20 -14.93
N GLU A 417 16.84 13.36 -14.93
CA GLU A 417 18.06 13.58 -15.72
C GLU A 417 17.93 13.05 -17.15
N LYS A 418 16.74 12.54 -17.50
CA LYS A 418 16.36 12.03 -18.83
C LYS A 418 17.37 11.03 -19.40
N GLY A 419 17.80 10.07 -18.59
CA GLY A 419 18.80 9.06 -18.93
C GLY A 419 20.24 9.45 -18.54
N GLY A 420 20.45 10.67 -18.03
CA GLY A 420 21.73 11.12 -17.47
C GLY A 420 22.18 10.34 -16.23
N GLU A 421 21.26 9.62 -15.58
CA GLU A 421 21.55 8.81 -14.40
C GLU A 421 22.41 7.57 -14.76
N LEU A 422 22.43 7.19 -16.04
CA LEU A 422 23.21 6.07 -16.54
C LEU A 422 24.70 6.42 -16.60
N PRO A 423 25.59 5.56 -16.06
CA PRO A 423 27.03 5.80 -16.18
C PRO A 423 27.45 5.87 -17.66
N PRO A 424 28.11 6.95 -18.11
CA PRO A 424 28.47 7.10 -19.52
C PRO A 424 29.30 5.92 -20.06
N ASN A 425 30.21 5.39 -19.24
CA ASN A 425 31.06 4.23 -19.54
C ASN A 425 30.32 2.88 -19.55
N LYS A 426 29.02 2.86 -19.30
CA LYS A 426 28.17 1.66 -19.39
C LYS A 426 27.15 1.75 -20.52
N VAL A 427 26.94 2.93 -21.09
CA VAL A 427 26.06 3.12 -22.24
C VAL A 427 26.93 3.05 -23.49
N GLU A 428 27.31 1.85 -23.90
CA GLU A 428 28.16 1.62 -25.08
C GLU A 428 27.45 0.82 -26.18
N LEU A 429 27.87 1.01 -27.42
CA LEU A 429 27.32 0.25 -28.54
C LEU A 429 27.61 -1.24 -28.35
N GLY A 430 26.63 -2.09 -28.67
CA GLY A 430 26.71 -3.53 -28.47
C GLY A 430 26.45 -4.01 -27.03
N TYR A 431 26.27 -3.10 -26.07
CA TYR A 431 25.90 -3.48 -24.71
C TYR A 431 24.40 -3.79 -24.64
N THR A 432 24.01 -4.69 -23.74
CA THR A 432 22.60 -5.03 -23.53
C THR A 432 21.98 -4.21 -22.41
N VAL A 433 20.82 -3.62 -22.71
CA VAL A 433 19.89 -3.05 -21.75
C VAL A 433 18.91 -4.14 -21.32
N VAL A 434 18.77 -4.31 -20.02
CA VAL A 434 17.92 -5.33 -19.39
C VAL A 434 16.81 -4.64 -18.64
N ILE A 435 15.54 -4.79 -19.05
CA ILE A 435 14.39 -4.13 -18.41
C ILE A 435 13.41 -5.17 -17.88
N ILE A 436 13.32 -5.28 -16.56
CA ILE A 436 12.41 -6.23 -15.89
C ILE A 436 10.97 -5.71 -15.97
N ASN A 437 10.04 -6.58 -16.36
CA ASN A 437 8.62 -6.29 -16.57
C ASN A 437 8.38 -5.09 -17.50
N ALA A 438 9.19 -4.95 -18.56
CA ALA A 438 9.04 -3.90 -19.54
C ALA A 438 7.61 -3.86 -20.11
N LYS A 439 7.09 -2.65 -20.32
CA LYS A 439 5.76 -2.42 -20.88
C LYS A 439 5.90 -1.82 -22.29
N PRO A 440 5.05 -2.24 -23.24
CA PRO A 440 5.00 -1.58 -24.54
C PRO A 440 4.44 -0.16 -24.36
N HIS A 441 5.09 0.82 -24.98
CA HIS A 441 4.67 2.21 -24.97
C HIS A 441 4.45 2.71 -26.40
N LYS A 442 3.26 3.22 -26.68
CA LYS A 442 2.94 3.84 -27.97
C LYS A 442 3.30 5.33 -27.93
N PHE A 443 4.34 5.70 -28.67
CA PHE A 443 4.79 7.09 -28.72
C PHE A 443 3.76 7.98 -29.47
N PRO A 444 3.52 9.22 -29.02
CA PRO A 444 2.59 10.14 -29.67
C PRO A 444 2.94 10.36 -31.14
N ILE A 445 1.93 10.56 -32.00
CA ILE A 445 2.14 10.78 -33.45
C ILE A 445 3.08 11.95 -33.72
N GLY A 446 3.08 12.98 -32.86
CA GLY A 446 3.95 14.14 -32.97
C GLY A 446 5.42 13.93 -32.55
N ASP A 447 5.83 12.73 -32.12
CA ASP A 447 7.23 12.44 -31.84
C ASP A 447 8.04 12.41 -33.14
N LYS A 448 8.92 13.42 -33.30
CA LYS A 448 9.65 13.69 -34.56
C LYS A 448 10.42 12.49 -35.11
N ASN A 449 10.86 11.56 -34.26
CA ASN A 449 11.77 10.48 -34.67
C ASN A 449 11.20 9.07 -34.46
N TYR A 450 10.03 8.92 -33.82
CA TYR A 450 9.43 7.60 -33.54
C TYR A 450 7.91 7.62 -33.32
N GLY A 451 7.21 8.65 -33.82
CA GLY A 451 5.78 8.83 -33.57
C GLY A 451 4.89 7.72 -34.13
N GLY A 452 3.86 7.37 -33.36
CA GLY A 452 2.88 6.34 -33.74
C GLY A 452 3.36 4.89 -33.59
N LYS A 453 4.64 4.67 -33.29
CA LYS A 453 5.26 3.34 -33.12
C LYS A 453 5.29 2.90 -31.66
N ILE A 454 5.46 1.59 -31.45
CA ILE A 454 5.60 0.99 -30.13
C ILE A 454 7.10 0.88 -29.81
N GLY A 455 7.50 1.39 -28.66
CA GLY A 455 8.83 1.15 -28.08
C GLY A 455 8.72 0.94 -26.58
N VAL A 456 9.77 1.28 -25.85
CA VAL A 456 9.79 1.19 -24.39
C VAL A 456 10.01 2.58 -23.80
N LEU A 457 9.19 2.93 -22.81
CA LEU A 457 9.34 4.14 -22.01
C LEU A 457 9.73 3.73 -20.59
N HIS A 458 10.82 4.31 -20.10
CA HIS A 458 11.29 4.11 -18.74
C HIS A 458 11.21 5.44 -17.98
N ASP A 459 10.44 5.45 -16.90
CA ASP A 459 10.08 6.65 -16.12
C ASP A 459 10.56 6.56 -14.66
N ASP A 460 11.31 5.51 -14.29
CA ASP A 460 11.66 5.23 -12.90
C ASP A 460 13.17 5.22 -12.64
N GLU A 461 13.71 6.40 -12.29
CA GLU A 461 15.12 6.64 -11.93
C GLU A 461 15.70 5.60 -10.95
N LEU A 462 14.90 5.15 -9.99
CA LEU A 462 15.34 4.25 -8.92
C LEU A 462 15.41 2.78 -9.40
N CYS A 463 14.83 2.47 -10.55
CA CYS A 463 14.99 1.20 -11.26
C CYS A 463 16.22 1.17 -12.18
N LEU A 464 16.89 2.31 -12.42
CA LEU A 464 18.19 2.38 -13.08
C LEU A 464 19.29 1.96 -12.10
N LYS A 465 19.37 0.67 -11.76
CA LYS A 465 20.37 0.15 -10.81
C LYS A 465 21.67 -0.30 -11.49
N LYS A 466 22.78 0.28 -11.04
CA LYS A 466 24.14 -0.14 -11.39
C LYS A 466 24.42 -1.55 -10.87
N ARG A 467 24.23 -2.58 -11.70
CA ARG A 467 24.79 -3.92 -11.45
C ARG A 467 25.51 -4.39 -12.70
N MET A 468 26.80 -4.73 -12.55
CA MET A 468 27.41 -5.71 -13.45
C MET A 468 26.69 -7.03 -13.20
N VAL A 469 25.96 -7.53 -14.19
CA VAL A 469 25.72 -8.97 -14.21
C VAL A 469 27.08 -9.58 -14.54
N LYS A 470 27.74 -10.16 -13.55
CA LYS A 470 29.13 -10.61 -13.69
C LYS A 470 29.27 -11.86 -14.56
N GLU A 471 28.18 -12.46 -15.03
CA GLU A 471 28.19 -13.57 -15.97
C GLU A 471 26.83 -13.64 -16.69
N PHE A 472 26.80 -13.20 -17.94
CA PHE A 472 25.84 -13.67 -18.95
C PHE A 472 26.67 -13.97 -20.19
N VAL A 473 26.91 -15.24 -20.49
CA VAL A 473 27.56 -15.63 -21.74
C VAL A 473 26.47 -15.72 -22.81
N MET A 474 26.40 -14.71 -23.68
CA MET A 474 25.74 -14.84 -24.98
C MET A 474 26.75 -14.54 -26.08
N ASP A 475 27.06 -15.54 -26.90
CA ASP A 475 27.53 -15.30 -28.26
C ASP A 475 26.29 -15.06 -29.14
N VAL A 476 26.03 -13.78 -29.43
CA VAL A 476 24.87 -13.35 -30.24
C VAL A 476 25.19 -13.43 -31.75
N ARG A 477 26.41 -13.79 -32.15
CA ARG A 477 26.79 -13.77 -33.59
C ARG A 477 26.64 -15.11 -34.28
N THR A 478 26.70 -16.23 -33.57
CA THR A 478 26.67 -17.55 -34.20
C THR A 478 25.39 -18.30 -33.86
N ASN A 479 24.46 -18.32 -34.80
CA ASN A 479 23.19 -19.04 -34.70
C ASN A 479 23.38 -20.59 -34.80
N GLN A 480 24.41 -21.16 -34.14
CA GLN A 480 24.71 -22.60 -34.06
C GLN A 480 25.49 -22.98 -32.78
N PRO A 481 25.35 -24.23 -32.28
CA PRO A 481 26.08 -24.69 -31.10
C PRO A 481 27.49 -25.16 -31.46
N ARG A 482 28.52 -24.47 -30.94
CA ARG A 482 29.86 -25.06 -30.81
C ARG A 482 30.43 -24.74 -29.43
N TRP A 483 30.61 -25.79 -28.63
CA TRP A 483 31.57 -25.77 -27.53
C TRP A 483 32.97 -25.89 -28.14
N PRO A 484 33.86 -24.93 -27.90
CA PRO A 484 35.12 -25.32 -27.27
C PRO A 484 35.66 -24.29 -26.25
N SER A 485 36.19 -24.83 -25.15
CA SER A 485 37.12 -24.21 -24.20
C SER A 485 36.77 -22.81 -23.67
N ALA A 486 36.24 -22.80 -22.45
CA ALA A 486 36.25 -21.67 -21.54
C ALA A 486 37.64 -21.01 -21.50
N LYS A 487 37.72 -19.74 -21.90
CA LYS A 487 38.67 -18.74 -21.39
C LYS A 487 38.21 -17.35 -21.84
N ASN A 488 37.63 -16.62 -20.88
CA ASN A 488 37.42 -15.17 -20.86
C ASN A 488 36.54 -14.55 -21.96
N VAL A 489 35.23 -14.51 -21.73
CA VAL A 489 34.34 -13.50 -22.34
C VAL A 489 33.62 -12.75 -21.23
N GLN A 490 33.97 -11.47 -21.05
CA GLN A 490 33.29 -10.52 -20.15
C GLN A 490 32.16 -9.83 -20.93
N CYS A 491 30.90 -10.08 -20.57
CA CYS A 491 29.79 -9.23 -21.00
C CYS A 491 29.48 -8.20 -19.92
N SER A 492 29.70 -6.92 -20.21
CA SER A 492 29.27 -5.80 -19.37
C SER A 492 27.90 -5.30 -19.84
N GLY A 493 26.86 -5.44 -19.02
CA GLY A 493 25.50 -4.94 -19.29
C GLY A 493 25.07 -3.81 -18.35
N ILE A 494 24.07 -3.04 -18.76
CA ILE A 494 23.29 -2.15 -17.87
C ILE A 494 22.03 -2.91 -17.45
N ALA A 495 21.90 -3.18 -16.15
CA ALA A 495 20.64 -3.62 -15.57
C ALA A 495 19.76 -2.40 -15.28
N VAL A 496 18.56 -2.37 -15.86
CA VAL A 496 17.48 -1.46 -15.47
C VAL A 496 16.41 -2.33 -14.82
N GLY A 497 16.54 -2.56 -13.52
CA GLY A 497 15.67 -3.45 -12.78
C GLY A 497 15.54 -3.07 -11.32
N LEU A 498 14.31 -3.22 -10.82
CA LEU A 498 13.97 -3.36 -9.40
C LEU A 498 14.92 -4.36 -8.73
N VAL A 499 15.84 -3.87 -7.89
CA VAL A 499 16.44 -4.71 -6.85
C VAL A 499 15.59 -4.54 -5.60
N LYS A 500 15.11 -5.69 -5.11
CA LYS A 500 14.42 -6.00 -3.84
C LYS A 500 14.19 -4.85 -2.88
#